data_AF-A0A9D8SNR9-F1
#
_entry.id   AF-A0A9D8SNR9-F1
#
_cell.length_a   1.000
_cell.length_b   1.000
_cell.length_c   1.000
_cell.angle_alpha   90.00
_cell.angle_beta   90.00
_cell.angle_gamma   90.00
#
_symmetry.space_group_name_H-M   'P 1'
#
loop_
_entity.id
_entity.type
_entity.pdbx_description
1 polymer ?
#
loop_
_entity_poly.entity_id
_entity_poly.type
_entity_poly.pdbx_seq_one_letter_code
_entity_poly.pdbx_strand_id
1 'polypeptide(L)'
;MSTFAIEIDSAIFLGLFDVGSMFVIALLAVLLFGGDLPKMGRKFGKIYSEFQRNVGAFKSEVSSVVNDITSEINDVDPSKPAARSSGTSSGKKAASQDEDEIEASAPKFEPPKK
;
A
#
# COMPACT_ATOMS: atom_id res chain seq x y z
N MET A 1 -55.58 -9.77 -16.77
CA MET A 1 -54.47 -9.89 -17.73
C MET A 1 -54.00 -8.49 -18.07
N SER A 2 -52.84 -8.05 -17.57
CA SER A 2 -52.04 -6.88 -17.99
C SER A 2 -51.45 -6.12 -16.79
N THR A 3 -50.66 -6.81 -15.96
CA THR A 3 -49.89 -6.20 -14.86
C THR A 3 -48.51 -6.86 -14.75
N PHE A 4 -47.85 -7.11 -15.88
CA PHE A 4 -46.53 -7.76 -15.91
C PHE A 4 -45.52 -7.05 -16.85
N ALA A 5 -45.85 -5.85 -17.35
CA ALA A 5 -45.02 -5.14 -18.32
C ALA A 5 -44.20 -3.97 -17.73
N ILE A 6 -44.40 -3.60 -16.46
CA ILE A 6 -43.80 -2.38 -15.87
C ILE A 6 -42.59 -2.69 -14.95
N GLU A 7 -42.38 -3.94 -14.54
CA GLU A 7 -41.27 -4.30 -13.63
C GLU A 7 -39.90 -4.50 -14.31
N ILE A 8 -39.86 -4.68 -15.64
CA ILE A 8 -38.59 -4.91 -16.36
C ILE A 8 -37.83 -3.59 -16.60
N ASP A 9 -38.54 -2.46 -16.67
CA ASP A 9 -37.96 -1.17 -17.05
C ASP A 9 -37.12 -0.53 -15.92
N SER A 10 -37.49 -0.71 -14.65
CA SER A 10 -36.81 -0.07 -13.52
C SER A 10 -35.52 -0.78 -13.08
N ALA A 11 -35.43 -2.11 -13.21
CA ALA A 11 -34.21 -2.86 -12.92
C ALA A 11 -33.16 -2.71 -14.04
N ILE A 12 -33.61 -2.63 -15.28
CA ILE A 12 -32.79 -2.20 -16.44
C ILE A 12 -32.36 -0.76 -16.21
N PHE A 13 -33.25 0.16 -15.88
CA PHE A 13 -32.89 1.56 -15.67
C PHE A 13 -31.94 1.75 -14.50
N LEU A 14 -32.11 1.12 -13.33
CA LEU A 14 -31.20 1.25 -12.17
C LEU A 14 -29.90 0.43 -12.33
N GLY A 15 -29.98 -0.80 -12.83
CA GLY A 15 -28.81 -1.68 -13.04
C GLY A 15 -27.95 -1.25 -14.23
N LEU A 16 -28.56 -0.76 -15.31
CA LEU A 16 -27.85 -0.09 -16.41
C LEU A 16 -27.60 1.39 -16.13
N PHE A 17 -28.15 2.03 -15.09
CA PHE A 17 -27.66 3.36 -14.74
C PHE A 17 -26.22 3.27 -14.24
N ASP A 18 -25.90 2.28 -13.40
CA ASP A 18 -24.55 2.10 -12.89
C ASP A 18 -23.59 1.58 -13.99
N VAL A 19 -23.95 0.49 -14.68
CA VAL A 19 -23.09 -0.08 -15.73
C VAL A 19 -23.10 0.76 -17.01
N GLY A 20 -24.24 1.37 -17.35
CA GLY A 20 -24.39 2.24 -18.51
C GLY A 20 -23.78 3.63 -18.31
N SER A 21 -23.77 4.18 -17.09
CA SER A 21 -23.03 5.42 -16.82
C SER A 21 -21.53 5.23 -17.02
N MET A 22 -20.96 4.09 -16.60
CA MET A 22 -19.57 3.73 -16.88
C MET A 22 -19.30 3.64 -18.39
N PHE A 23 -20.23 3.09 -19.16
CA PHE A 23 -20.14 3.06 -20.62
C PHE A 23 -20.19 4.45 -21.25
N VAL A 24 -21.08 5.33 -20.79
CA VAL A 24 -21.17 6.71 -21.25
C VAL A 24 -19.89 7.47 -20.95
N ILE A 25 -19.31 7.31 -19.75
CA ILE A 25 -18.03 7.92 -19.38
C ILE A 25 -16.89 7.37 -20.24
N ALA A 26 -16.85 6.06 -20.50
CA ALA A 26 -15.86 5.45 -21.38
C ALA A 26 -15.97 5.99 -22.82
N LEU A 27 -17.19 6.12 -23.32
CA LEU A 27 -17.45 6.71 -24.64
C LEU A 27 -17.02 8.18 -24.66
N LEU A 28 -17.37 8.97 -23.64
CA LEU A 28 -16.98 10.38 -23.51
C LEU A 28 -15.46 10.53 -23.49
N ALA A 29 -14.77 9.66 -22.76
CA ALA A 29 -13.31 9.63 -22.73
C ALA A 29 -12.77 9.38 -24.14
N VAL A 30 -13.28 8.39 -24.86
CA VAL A 30 -12.91 8.12 -26.27
C VAL A 30 -13.22 9.31 -27.18
N LEU A 31 -14.33 10.04 -27.01
CA LEU A 31 -14.59 11.23 -27.82
C LEU A 31 -13.66 12.41 -27.49
N LEU A 32 -13.32 12.62 -26.21
CA LEU A 32 -12.53 13.76 -25.77
C LEU A 32 -11.03 13.58 -26.06
N PHE A 33 -10.51 12.38 -25.83
CA PHE A 33 -9.09 12.05 -25.94
C PHE A 33 -8.79 11.18 -27.17
N GLY A 34 -9.77 10.57 -27.82
CA GLY A 34 -9.57 9.77 -29.03
C GLY A 34 -8.57 8.63 -28.82
N GLY A 35 -7.56 8.58 -29.68
CA GLY A 35 -6.47 7.60 -29.63
C GLY A 35 -5.44 7.84 -28.50
N ASP A 36 -5.55 8.93 -27.75
CA ASP A 36 -4.61 9.25 -26.67
C ASP A 36 -5.05 8.70 -25.29
N LEU A 37 -6.25 8.13 -25.17
CA LEU A 37 -6.71 7.39 -23.97
C LEU A 37 -5.68 6.40 -23.43
N PRO A 38 -5.20 5.43 -24.24
CA PRO A 38 -4.25 4.44 -23.75
C PRO A 38 -2.92 5.08 -23.35
N LYS A 39 -2.52 6.21 -23.98
CA LYS A 39 -1.33 6.95 -23.56
C LYS A 39 -1.53 7.56 -22.17
N MET A 40 -2.70 8.13 -21.89
CA MET A 40 -3.02 8.69 -20.57
C MET A 40 -3.22 7.61 -19.50
N GLY A 41 -3.88 6.49 -19.84
CA GLY A 41 -4.01 5.33 -18.97
C GLY A 41 -2.66 4.70 -18.62
N ARG A 42 -1.70 4.64 -19.56
CA ARG A 42 -0.34 4.18 -19.27
C ARG A 42 0.40 5.10 -18.30
N LYS A 43 0.23 6.42 -18.43
CA LYS A 43 0.84 7.41 -17.52
C LYS A 43 0.26 7.27 -16.10
N PHE A 44 -1.07 7.24 -15.97
CA PHE A 44 -1.75 7.04 -14.69
C PHE A 44 -1.48 5.66 -14.09
N GLY A 45 -1.40 4.62 -14.91
CA GLY A 45 -1.08 3.26 -14.47
C GLY A 45 0.32 3.14 -13.89
N LYS A 46 1.31 3.83 -14.48
CA LYS A 46 2.66 3.91 -13.92
C LYS A 46 2.65 4.60 -12.55
N ILE A 47 1.96 5.73 -12.44
CA ILE A 47 1.80 6.47 -11.16
C ILE A 47 1.10 5.60 -10.11
N TYR A 48 0.04 4.87 -10.48
CA TYR A 48 -0.68 3.97 -9.59
C TYR A 48 0.17 2.79 -9.12
N SER A 49 0.98 2.21 -10.00
CA SER A 49 1.90 1.11 -9.66
C SER A 49 2.99 1.55 -8.70
N GLU A 50 3.56 2.74 -8.90
CA GLU A 50 4.53 3.35 -7.99
C GLU A 50 3.88 3.71 -6.64
N PHE A 51 2.66 4.25 -6.65
CA PHE A 51 1.89 4.52 -5.44
C PHE A 51 1.62 3.24 -4.64
N GLN A 52 1.20 2.14 -5.29
CA GLN A 52 0.94 0.89 -4.60
C GLN A 52 2.21 0.32 -3.94
N ARG A 53 3.36 0.40 -4.61
CA ARG A 53 4.65 -0.02 -4.05
C ARG A 53 5.02 0.82 -2.82
N ASN A 54 4.88 2.14 -2.92
CA ASN A 54 5.18 3.06 -1.81
C ASN A 54 4.21 2.88 -0.64
N VAL A 55 2.92 2.70 -0.91
CA VAL A 55 1.90 2.41 0.12
C VAL A 55 2.13 1.06 0.76
N GLY A 56 2.60 0.06 0.01
CA GLY A 56 3.00 -1.25 0.54
C GLY A 56 4.14 -1.13 1.56
N ALA A 57 5.17 -0.35 1.23
CA ALA A 57 6.26 -0.05 2.15
C ALA A 57 5.77 0.71 3.39
N PHE A 58 4.96 1.75 3.20
CA PHE A 58 4.37 2.52 4.30
C PHE A 58 3.49 1.66 5.22
N LYS A 59 2.65 0.79 4.66
CA LYS A 59 1.80 -0.10 5.45
C LYS A 59 2.64 -1.08 6.27
N SER A 60 3.76 -1.57 5.73
CA SER A 60 4.67 -2.47 6.45
C SER A 60 5.32 -1.77 7.65
N GLU A 61 5.80 -0.55 7.46
CA GLU A 61 6.42 0.27 8.51
C GLU A 61 5.41 0.73 9.56
N VAL A 62 4.22 1.16 9.14
CA VAL A 62 3.16 1.55 10.09
C VAL A 62 2.66 0.34 10.86
N SER A 63 2.51 -0.81 10.20
CA SER A 63 2.04 -2.03 10.88
C SER A 63 3.09 -2.58 11.85
N SER A 64 4.39 -2.43 11.57
CA SER A 64 5.45 -2.80 12.53
C SER A 64 5.42 -1.87 13.74
N VAL A 65 5.35 -0.55 13.55
CA VAL A 65 5.28 0.42 14.66
C VAL A 65 4.00 0.23 15.48
N VAL A 66 2.86 0.03 14.84
CA VAL A 66 1.59 -0.21 15.54
C VAL A 66 1.62 -1.52 16.31
N ASN A 67 2.19 -2.60 15.74
CA ASN A 67 2.34 -3.86 16.46
C ASN A 67 3.33 -3.73 17.63
N ASP A 68 4.45 -3.03 17.46
CA ASP A 68 5.43 -2.81 18.52
C ASP A 68 4.82 -2.02 19.70
N ILE A 69 4.06 -0.95 19.40
CA ILE A 69 3.33 -0.17 20.42
C ILE A 69 2.22 -1.02 21.06
N THR A 70 1.49 -1.83 20.28
CA THR A 70 0.41 -2.69 20.80
C THR A 70 0.95 -3.80 21.68
N SER A 71 2.13 -4.35 21.35
CA SER A 71 2.84 -5.32 22.17
C SER A 71 3.33 -4.69 23.46
N GLU A 72 3.94 -3.50 23.41
CA GLU A 72 4.38 -2.76 24.61
C GLU A 72 3.21 -2.42 25.54
N ILE A 73 2.04 -2.08 25.00
CA ILE A 73 0.82 -1.82 25.81
C ILE A 73 0.20 -3.12 26.35
N ASN A 74 0.26 -4.24 25.61
CA ASN A 74 -0.18 -5.56 26.11
C ASN A 74 0.75 -6.14 27.18
N ASP A 75 2.01 -5.74 27.21
CA ASP A 75 2.95 -6.10 28.27
C ASP A 75 2.65 -5.38 29.61
N VAL A 76 1.67 -4.46 29.63
CA VAL A 76 1.12 -3.84 30.86
C VAL A 76 -0.10 -4.60 31.40
N ASP A 77 -0.29 -5.87 31.02
CA ASP A 77 -1.12 -6.81 31.78
C ASP A 77 -0.23 -7.61 32.77
N PRO A 78 -0.29 -7.33 34.10
CA PRO A 78 0.52 -8.04 35.10
C PRO A 78 0.18 -9.53 35.27
N SER A 79 -0.69 -10.11 34.44
CA SER A 79 -1.33 -11.41 34.70
C SER A 79 -0.86 -12.57 33.80
N LYS A 80 0.10 -12.39 32.88
CA LYS A 80 0.50 -13.47 31.95
C LYS A 80 2.00 -13.80 32.01
N PRO A 81 2.38 -15.08 32.24
CA PRO A 81 3.79 -15.44 32.42
C PRO A 81 4.54 -15.35 31.08
N ALA A 82 5.68 -14.67 31.12
CA ALA A 82 6.61 -14.54 30.02
C ALA A 82 7.06 -15.91 29.48
N ALA A 83 6.71 -16.20 28.22
CA ALA A 83 7.37 -17.27 27.47
C ALA A 83 8.75 -16.76 27.04
N ARG A 84 9.73 -16.90 27.95
CA ARG A 84 11.15 -16.75 27.65
C ARG A 84 11.59 -17.90 26.74
N SER A 85 11.88 -17.64 25.48
CA SER A 85 12.70 -18.54 24.65
C SER A 85 14.15 -18.03 24.60
N SER A 86 14.86 -18.27 25.71
CA SER A 86 16.32 -18.27 25.71
C SER A 86 16.80 -19.59 25.08
N GLY A 87 17.34 -19.53 23.86
CA GLY A 87 17.92 -20.67 23.16
C GLY A 87 19.33 -20.34 22.67
N THR A 88 20.31 -20.35 23.59
CA THR A 88 21.73 -20.47 23.25
C THR A 88 21.95 -21.82 22.57
N SER A 89 22.52 -21.82 21.36
CA SER A 89 23.21 -23.00 20.83
C SER A 89 24.48 -22.58 20.09
N SER A 90 25.57 -23.20 20.50
CA SER A 90 26.93 -23.06 20.02
C SER A 90 27.09 -23.76 18.65
N GLY A 91 27.69 -23.07 17.69
CA GLY A 91 28.02 -23.64 16.38
C GLY A 91 29.13 -22.86 15.69
N LYS A 92 30.34 -23.44 15.67
CA LYS A 92 31.54 -22.95 14.98
C LYS A 92 31.37 -22.95 13.46
N LYS A 93 31.82 -21.91 12.75
CA LYS A 93 32.85 -21.98 11.67
C LYS A 93 33.14 -20.60 11.04
N ALA A 94 34.43 -20.43 10.71
CA ALA A 94 35.08 -19.24 10.19
C ALA A 94 34.85 -18.98 8.70
N ALA A 95 34.89 -17.71 8.28
CA ALA A 95 35.53 -17.26 7.05
C ALA A 95 35.68 -15.73 7.09
N SER A 96 36.93 -15.27 7.03
CA SER A 96 37.36 -13.89 6.85
C SER A 96 36.98 -13.35 5.47
N GLN A 97 36.50 -12.11 5.41
CA GLN A 97 36.70 -11.26 4.23
C GLN A 97 36.65 -9.79 4.67
N ASP A 98 37.84 -9.20 4.75
CA ASP A 98 38.09 -7.77 4.90
C ASP A 98 37.61 -7.05 3.64
N GLU A 99 36.53 -6.27 3.70
CA GLU A 99 36.23 -5.18 2.74
C GLU A 99 35.53 -4.03 3.48
N ASP A 100 36.32 -2.98 3.72
CA ASP A 100 35.96 -1.56 3.89
C ASP A 100 34.84 -1.20 4.89
N GLU A 101 35.26 -0.93 6.12
CA GLU A 101 34.53 -0.05 7.05
C GLU A 101 34.34 1.33 6.39
N ILE A 102 33.24 1.52 5.66
CA ILE A 102 32.72 2.87 5.36
C ILE A 102 32.26 3.47 6.69
N GLU A 103 33.24 4.02 7.43
CA GLU A 103 33.05 4.93 8.54
C GLU A 103 32.00 5.96 8.11
N ALA A 104 30.80 5.91 8.69
CA ALA A 104 29.75 6.86 8.43
C ALA A 104 30.20 8.23 8.96
N SER A 105 30.97 8.96 8.16
CA SER A 105 31.44 10.30 8.48
C SER A 105 30.22 11.23 8.45
N ALA A 106 29.61 11.39 9.62
CA ALA A 106 28.48 12.27 9.81
C ALA A 106 28.87 13.70 9.36
N PRO A 107 28.00 14.41 8.61
CA PRO A 107 28.30 15.75 8.14
C PRO A 107 28.55 16.69 9.31
N LYS A 108 29.67 17.42 9.28
CA LYS A 108 30.00 18.43 10.30
C LYS A 108 29.02 19.61 10.15
N PHE A 109 28.13 19.77 11.12
CA PHE A 109 27.15 20.85 11.16
C PHE A 109 27.85 22.16 11.53
N GLU A 110 28.02 23.07 10.58
CA GLU A 110 28.42 24.44 10.88
C GLU A 110 27.17 25.25 11.27
N PRO A 111 27.12 25.84 12.48
CA PRO A 111 25.98 26.62 12.90
C PRO A 111 25.88 27.93 12.07
N PRO A 112 24.65 28.41 11.80
CA PRO A 112 24.45 29.61 11.00
C PRO A 112 25.06 30.83 11.68
N LYS A 113 25.82 31.62 10.91
CA LYS A 113 26.36 32.90 11.36
C LYS A 113 25.20 33.89 11.48
N LYS A 114 25.11 34.58 12.63
CA LYS A 114 24.18 35.69 12.86
C LYS A 114 24.48 36.87 11.95
#